data_AF-A0A261XT65-F1
#
_entry.id   AF-A0A261XT65-F1
#
_cell.length_a   1.000
_cell.length_b   1.000
_cell.length_c   1.000
_cell.angle_alpha   90.00
_cell.angle_beta   90.00
_cell.angle_gamma   90.00
#
_symmetry.space_group_name_H-M   'P 1'
#
loop_
_entity.id
_entity.type
_entity.pdbx_description
1 polymer ?
#
loop_
_entity_poly.entity_id
_entity_poly.type
_entity_poly.pdbx_seq_one_letter_code
_entity_poly.pdbx_strand_id
1 'polypeptide(L)'
;MAALDARSSERHSVYRTDPVVDGSPPFKRSRQYLEKENEPPSNDFGAESGEAISEDKGDLESEAHKAQRTGTIPYMASGVLLGEAPSVQHDLESFFYVLYLLPFSYDSPLPGRKVNEWPDTIEAWCNGDLFQCGSTKKANVLNEKWMFQQLKDNTSDEWRRDHKLFYRLLGLIVRLYSPMRRALLASEQVKQEAIDALLSGKAASTDASNGLLTHEDLIEPLEAWLDLPPDQQEMPPAMRRVYSVELETAGSRKRAFTDMLRAAKDD
;
A
#
# COMPACT_ATOMS: atom_id res chain seq x y z
N MET A 1 -41.39 -57.70 22.38
CA MET A 1 -42.28 -56.63 22.88
C MET A 1 -41.41 -55.46 23.28
N ALA A 2 -41.65 -54.28 22.68
CA ALA A 2 -41.12 -52.92 22.95
C ALA A 2 -39.58 -52.75 22.96
N ALA A 3 -38.91 -51.97 22.10
CA ALA A 3 -39.07 -50.58 21.61
C ALA A 3 -38.79 -49.48 22.65
N LEU A 4 -38.01 -48.47 22.19
CA LEU A 4 -37.65 -47.13 22.71
C LEU A 4 -36.13 -46.98 22.98
N ASP A 5 -35.34 -46.48 22.03
CA ASP A 5 -35.07 -45.06 21.67
C ASP A 5 -34.22 -44.28 22.70
N ALA A 6 -33.01 -43.85 22.31
CA ALA A 6 -32.73 -42.43 22.03
C ALA A 6 -31.22 -42.13 21.88
N ARG A 7 -30.91 -41.53 20.71
CA ARG A 7 -29.97 -40.42 20.44
C ARG A 7 -28.44 -40.63 20.48
N SER A 8 -27.94 -40.75 19.26
CA SER A 8 -26.68 -40.26 18.67
C SER A 8 -26.25 -38.85 19.11
N SER A 9 -24.93 -38.67 19.27
CA SER A 9 -24.20 -37.47 18.83
C SER A 9 -22.73 -37.82 18.60
N GLU A 10 -22.41 -38.19 17.36
CA GLU A 10 -21.05 -38.20 16.83
C GLU A 10 -20.57 -36.75 16.66
N ARG A 11 -19.50 -36.37 17.35
CA ARG A 11 -18.81 -35.09 17.12
C ARG A 11 -17.86 -35.27 15.93
N HIS A 12 -18.33 -34.95 14.74
CA HIS A 12 -17.44 -34.63 13.63
C HIS A 12 -16.80 -33.26 13.85
N SER A 13 -15.48 -33.25 14.04
CA SER A 13 -14.62 -32.08 13.89
C SER A 13 -14.69 -31.60 12.44
N VAL A 14 -15.35 -30.46 12.21
CA VAL A 14 -15.35 -29.75 10.94
C VAL A 14 -14.62 -28.43 11.14
N TYR A 15 -13.32 -28.42 10.90
CA TYR A 15 -12.61 -27.18 10.57
C TYR A 15 -13.14 -26.73 9.21
N ARG A 16 -14.10 -25.81 9.24
CA ARG A 16 -14.62 -25.16 8.04
C ARG A 16 -13.80 -23.90 7.79
N THR A 17 -12.73 -24.04 7.01
CA THR A 17 -12.09 -22.90 6.34
C THR A 17 -12.99 -22.52 5.18
N ASP A 18 -14.00 -21.67 5.44
CA ASP A 18 -14.74 -21.07 4.35
C ASP A 18 -13.81 -20.10 3.60
N PRO A 19 -13.64 -20.26 2.27
CA PRO A 19 -12.91 -19.29 1.47
C PRO A 19 -13.63 -17.94 1.52
N VAL A 20 -12.88 -16.85 1.39
CA VAL A 20 -13.42 -15.49 1.26
C VAL A 20 -14.17 -15.41 -0.08
N VAL A 21 -15.42 -15.85 -0.09
CA VAL A 21 -16.35 -15.73 -1.23
C VAL A 21 -17.09 -14.40 -1.10
N ASP A 22 -16.35 -13.31 -1.21
CA ASP A 22 -16.84 -12.12 -1.89
C ASP A 22 -15.73 -11.80 -2.89
N GLY A 23 -15.79 -12.45 -4.07
CA GLY A 23 -14.85 -12.26 -5.18
C GLY A 23 -14.97 -10.88 -5.84
N SER A 24 -15.36 -9.87 -5.07
CA SER A 24 -15.26 -8.48 -5.43
C SER A 24 -13.87 -8.00 -5.02
N PRO A 25 -13.03 -7.56 -5.98
CA PRO A 25 -11.78 -6.88 -5.63
C PRO A 25 -12.08 -5.81 -4.60
N PRO A 26 -11.19 -5.57 -3.61
CA PRO A 26 -11.41 -4.51 -2.62
C PRO A 26 -11.64 -3.15 -3.27
N PHE A 27 -11.17 -2.99 -4.51
CA PHE A 27 -11.47 -1.86 -5.37
C PHE A 27 -12.97 -1.61 -5.58
N LYS A 28 -13.84 -2.62 -5.64
CA LYS A 28 -15.29 -2.39 -5.75
C LYS A 28 -15.88 -1.74 -4.50
N ARG A 29 -15.34 -2.03 -3.30
CA ARG A 29 -15.72 -1.35 -2.06
C ARG A 29 -15.10 0.04 -1.98
N SER A 30 -13.80 0.17 -2.28
CA SER A 30 -13.11 1.46 -2.29
C SER A 30 -13.69 2.42 -3.34
N ARG A 31 -14.11 1.90 -4.49
CA ARG A 31 -14.87 2.62 -5.53
C ARG A 31 -16.19 3.13 -4.99
N GLN A 32 -16.92 2.35 -4.20
CA GLN A 32 -18.15 2.79 -3.54
C GLN A 32 -17.91 3.97 -2.58
N TYR A 33 -16.77 4.01 -1.88
CA TYR A 33 -16.40 5.13 -1.02
C TYR A 33 -15.89 6.35 -1.83
N LEU A 34 -15.07 6.13 -2.85
CA LEU A 34 -14.50 7.19 -3.71
C LEU A 34 -15.53 7.83 -4.66
N GLU A 35 -16.51 7.07 -5.13
CA GLU A 35 -17.64 7.59 -5.92
C GLU A 35 -18.56 8.46 -5.06
N LYS A 36 -18.66 8.19 -3.76
CA LYS A 36 -19.46 8.97 -2.81
C LYS A 36 -18.92 10.39 -2.56
N GLU A 37 -17.62 10.62 -2.78
CA GLU A 37 -17.01 11.96 -2.69
C GLU A 37 -17.35 12.87 -3.90
N ASN A 38 -17.84 12.30 -5.00
CA ASN A 38 -18.26 13.06 -6.19
C ASN A 38 -19.75 13.42 -6.21
N GLU A 39 -20.52 13.05 -5.16
CA GLU A 39 -21.89 13.53 -4.99
C GLU A 39 -21.91 14.90 -4.28
N PRO A 40 -22.78 15.84 -4.69
CA PRO A 40 -22.95 17.09 -3.96
C PRO A 40 -23.37 16.79 -2.52
N PRO A 41 -22.85 17.52 -1.51
CA PRO A 41 -23.10 17.20 -0.12
C PRO A 41 -24.60 17.27 0.19
N SER A 42 -25.18 16.13 0.53
CA SER A 42 -26.46 16.04 1.22
C SER A 42 -26.31 16.74 2.57
N ASN A 43 -27.01 17.85 2.76
CA ASN A 43 -27.11 18.59 4.01
C ASN A 43 -27.83 17.77 5.09
N ASP A 44 -27.16 16.76 5.66
CA ASP A 44 -27.61 16.14 6.90
C ASP A 44 -26.42 15.99 7.85
N PHE A 45 -26.09 17.10 8.51
CA PHE A 45 -25.12 17.18 9.60
C PHE A 45 -25.75 16.60 10.87
N GLY A 46 -25.68 15.28 11.03
CA GLY A 46 -25.73 14.63 12.33
C GLY A 46 -24.32 14.62 12.93
N ALA A 47 -24.02 15.61 13.76
CA ALA A 47 -22.80 15.62 14.55
C ALA A 47 -22.81 14.47 15.57
N GLU A 48 -21.91 13.51 15.43
CA GLU A 48 -21.55 12.63 16.54
C GLU A 48 -20.02 12.61 16.68
N SER A 49 -19.61 13.28 17.74
CA SER A 49 -18.25 13.45 18.24
C SER A 49 -17.55 12.12 18.48
N GLY A 50 -16.27 12.05 18.13
CA GLY A 50 -15.41 10.94 18.51
C GLY A 50 -15.26 10.85 20.03
N GLU A 51 -15.83 9.80 20.60
CA GLU A 51 -15.51 9.35 21.96
C GLU A 51 -14.53 8.18 21.90
N ALA A 52 -13.42 8.32 22.62
CA ALA A 52 -12.52 7.23 22.95
C ALA A 52 -13.26 6.26 23.88
N ILE A 53 -13.36 4.99 23.47
CA ILE A 53 -14.08 3.96 24.24
C ILE A 53 -13.22 3.53 25.43
N SER A 54 -13.77 3.70 26.62
CA SER A 54 -13.29 3.22 27.91
C SER A 54 -13.41 1.70 28.04
N GLU A 55 -12.47 1.08 28.77
CA GLU A 55 -12.42 -0.35 29.10
C GLU A 55 -13.69 -0.81 29.85
N ASP A 56 -14.44 -1.76 29.27
CA ASP A 56 -15.45 -2.55 29.97
C ASP A 56 -15.18 -4.05 29.77
N LYS A 57 -15.33 -4.82 30.86
CA LYS A 57 -15.01 -6.24 30.98
C LYS A 57 -16.21 -7.10 30.61
N GLY A 58 -16.09 -7.94 29.57
CA GLY A 58 -17.02 -9.06 29.37
C GLY A 58 -16.84 -9.82 28.06
N ASP A 59 -16.59 -11.12 28.17
CA ASP A 59 -16.74 -12.19 27.16
C ASP A 59 -15.64 -12.38 26.09
N LEU A 60 -14.66 -13.20 26.49
CA LEU A 60 -13.42 -13.63 25.82
C LEU A 60 -13.55 -14.41 24.48
N GLU A 61 -14.73 -14.59 23.91
CA GLU A 61 -14.90 -15.37 22.67
C GLU A 61 -15.57 -14.62 21.51
N SER A 62 -15.81 -13.30 21.62
CA SER A 62 -16.35 -12.49 20.52
C SER A 62 -15.54 -11.25 20.12
N GLU A 63 -14.51 -10.90 20.90
CA GLU A 63 -13.63 -9.75 20.66
C GLU A 63 -12.61 -10.00 19.53
N ALA A 64 -12.09 -11.23 19.40
CA ALA A 64 -11.04 -11.57 18.44
C ALA A 64 -11.49 -11.42 16.97
N HIS A 65 -12.79 -11.59 16.69
CA HIS A 65 -13.32 -11.48 15.33
C HIS A 65 -13.77 -10.06 14.95
N LYS A 66 -13.96 -9.17 15.94
CA LYS A 66 -14.37 -7.77 15.71
C LYS A 66 -13.18 -6.80 15.74
N ALA A 67 -12.09 -7.14 16.44
CA ALA A 67 -10.86 -6.37 16.44
C ALA A 67 -10.03 -6.47 15.14
N GLN A 68 -10.39 -7.37 14.21
CA GLN A 68 -9.55 -7.72 13.05
C GLN A 68 -9.88 -6.99 11.73
N ARG A 69 -10.72 -5.94 11.72
CA ARG A 69 -11.20 -5.32 10.46
C ARG A 69 -11.22 -3.79 10.44
N THR A 70 -10.16 -3.13 10.90
CA THR A 70 -10.11 -1.66 10.96
C THR A 70 -9.17 -1.01 9.93
N GLY A 71 -8.79 -1.73 8.86
CA GLY A 71 -7.88 -1.21 7.84
C GLY A 71 -8.36 -1.49 6.41
N THR A 72 -8.13 -0.55 5.50
CA THR A 72 -8.31 -0.77 4.07
C THR A 72 -7.09 -1.53 3.56
N ILE A 73 -7.25 -2.82 3.23
CA ILE A 73 -6.19 -3.81 2.89
C ILE A 73 -4.97 -3.24 2.15
N PRO A 74 -5.10 -2.51 1.02
CA PRO A 74 -3.93 -1.99 0.31
C PRO A 74 -3.08 -1.01 1.11
N TYR A 75 -3.69 -0.27 2.03
CA TYR A 75 -3.01 0.70 2.88
C TYR A 75 -2.54 0.10 4.20
N MET A 76 -3.00 -1.09 4.59
CA MET A 76 -2.51 -1.74 5.80
C MET A 76 -1.04 -2.10 5.68
N ALA A 77 -0.28 -1.83 6.74
CA ALA A 77 1.08 -2.31 6.91
C ALA A 77 1.19 -3.83 6.68
N SER A 78 2.29 -4.24 6.07
CA SER A 78 2.57 -5.65 5.75
C SER A 78 2.68 -6.51 7.02
N GLY A 79 3.28 -5.99 8.10
CA GLY A 79 3.32 -6.65 9.40
C GLY A 79 1.93 -6.92 9.98
N VAL A 80 1.04 -5.93 9.93
CA VAL A 80 -0.36 -6.07 10.39
C VAL A 80 -1.11 -7.12 9.57
N LEU A 81 -0.92 -7.15 8.25
CA LEU A 81 -1.49 -8.18 7.39
C LEU A 81 -0.98 -9.59 7.73
N LEU A 82 0.26 -9.69 8.25
CA LEU A 82 0.88 -10.93 8.73
C LEU A 82 0.52 -11.29 10.18
N GLY A 83 -0.36 -10.52 10.82
CA GLY A 83 -0.84 -10.77 12.19
C GLY A 83 -0.04 -10.09 13.30
N GLU A 84 0.85 -9.15 12.96
CA GLU A 84 1.51 -8.32 13.96
C GLU A 84 0.54 -7.32 14.59
N ALA A 85 0.74 -7.03 15.88
CA ALA A 85 -0.05 -6.01 16.56
C ALA A 85 0.21 -4.63 15.94
N PRO A 86 -0.84 -3.81 15.68
CA PRO A 86 -0.67 -2.44 15.21
C PRO A 86 0.27 -1.64 16.11
N SER A 87 1.08 -0.78 15.50
CA SER A 87 2.07 0.06 16.18
C SER A 87 2.29 1.34 15.37
N VAL A 88 2.97 2.34 15.96
CA VAL A 88 3.29 3.58 15.26
C VAL A 88 4.05 3.33 13.96
N GLN A 89 4.99 2.37 13.93
CA GLN A 89 5.69 1.99 12.70
C GLN A 89 4.73 1.51 11.60
N HIS A 90 3.66 0.81 11.96
CA HIS A 90 2.66 0.35 11.01
C HIS A 90 1.82 1.51 10.45
N ASP A 91 1.53 2.52 11.25
CA ASP A 91 0.85 3.74 10.77
C ASP A 91 1.72 4.51 9.78
N LEU A 92 3.03 4.58 10.05
CA LEU A 92 4.03 5.20 9.18
C LEU A 92 4.21 4.43 7.86
N GLU A 93 4.23 3.10 7.90
CA GLU A 93 4.22 2.25 6.70
C GLU A 93 2.93 2.45 5.89
N SER A 94 1.79 2.56 6.58
CA SER A 94 0.48 2.80 5.95
C SER A 94 0.43 4.16 5.25
N PHE A 95 0.98 5.21 5.89
CA PHE A 95 1.12 6.53 5.29
C PHE A 95 1.97 6.51 4.01
N PHE A 96 3.07 5.75 4.00
CA PHE A 96 3.85 5.56 2.79
C PHE A 96 3.01 4.93 1.66
N TYR A 97 2.20 3.90 1.95
CA TYR A 97 1.35 3.27 0.94
C TYR A 97 0.31 4.21 0.35
N VAL A 98 -0.23 5.14 1.14
CA VAL A 98 -1.12 6.19 0.61
C VAL A 98 -0.43 6.94 -0.53
N LEU A 99 0.78 7.45 -0.29
CA LEU A 99 1.53 8.22 -1.29
C LEU A 99 1.98 7.38 -2.48
N TYR A 100 2.45 6.16 -2.21
CA TYR A 100 2.92 5.24 -3.26
C TYR A 100 1.79 4.82 -4.21
N LEU A 101 0.56 4.64 -3.70
CA LEU A 101 -0.58 4.17 -4.49
C LEU A 101 -1.34 5.28 -5.24
N LEU A 102 -1.11 6.55 -4.90
CA LEU A 102 -1.75 7.70 -5.57
C LEU A 102 -1.65 7.65 -7.12
N PRO A 103 -0.46 7.49 -7.73
CA PRO A 103 -0.34 7.51 -9.19
C PRO A 103 -0.96 6.29 -9.89
N PHE A 104 -1.25 5.21 -9.17
CA PHE A 104 -1.99 4.05 -9.70
C PHE A 104 -3.49 4.20 -9.53
N SER A 105 -3.92 4.91 -8.48
CA SER A 105 -5.34 5.09 -8.15
C SER A 105 -6.04 6.13 -9.00
N TYR A 106 -5.30 7.10 -9.53
CA TYR A 106 -5.86 8.19 -10.32
C TYR A 106 -5.15 8.37 -11.64
N ASP A 107 -5.91 8.73 -12.67
CA ASP A 107 -5.37 9.03 -14.00
C ASP A 107 -4.54 10.30 -14.05
N SER A 108 -4.68 11.23 -13.10
CA SER A 108 -4.03 12.54 -13.13
C SER A 108 -3.86 13.14 -11.73
N PRO A 109 -2.85 13.99 -11.49
CA PRO A 109 -2.72 14.75 -10.25
C PRO A 109 -3.68 15.94 -10.14
N LEU A 110 -4.41 16.27 -11.22
CA LEU A 110 -5.21 17.49 -11.31
C LEU A 110 -6.66 17.29 -10.80
N PRO A 111 -7.38 18.38 -10.49
CA PRO A 111 -8.82 18.32 -10.26
C PRO A 111 -9.56 17.69 -11.45
N GLY A 112 -10.63 16.93 -11.17
CA GLY A 112 -11.39 16.19 -12.19
C GLY A 112 -10.73 14.88 -12.65
N ARG A 113 -9.66 14.44 -11.98
CA ARG A 113 -9.06 13.11 -12.15
C ARG A 113 -10.09 11.99 -12.01
N LYS A 114 -9.90 10.94 -12.78
CA LYS A 114 -10.69 9.70 -12.73
C LYS A 114 -9.96 8.65 -11.91
N VAL A 115 -10.74 7.77 -11.30
CA VAL A 115 -10.20 6.58 -10.64
C VAL A 115 -9.78 5.58 -11.72
N ASN A 116 -8.56 5.08 -11.59
CA ASN A 116 -8.00 4.06 -12.47
C ASN A 116 -8.22 2.65 -11.90
N GLU A 117 -8.30 1.67 -12.80
CA GLU A 117 -8.07 0.28 -12.42
C GLU A 117 -6.58 0.10 -12.11
N TRP A 118 -6.29 -0.58 -11.00
CA TRP A 118 -4.91 -0.86 -10.63
C TRP A 118 -4.30 -1.91 -11.54
N PRO A 119 -2.98 -1.84 -11.81
CA PRO A 119 -2.27 -2.93 -12.45
C PRO A 119 -2.38 -4.22 -11.63
N ASP A 120 -2.44 -5.38 -12.29
CA ASP A 120 -2.50 -6.70 -11.64
C ASP A 120 -1.41 -6.89 -10.56
N THR A 121 -0.22 -6.31 -10.80
CA THR A 121 0.92 -6.35 -9.88
C THR A 121 0.66 -5.64 -8.54
N ILE A 122 -0.14 -4.58 -8.56
CA ILE A 122 -0.58 -3.83 -7.38
C ILE A 122 -1.86 -4.43 -6.81
N GLU A 123 -2.81 -4.84 -7.66
CA GLU A 123 -4.04 -5.51 -7.23
C GLU A 123 -3.76 -6.80 -6.45
N ALA A 124 -2.69 -7.52 -6.79
CA ALA A 124 -2.21 -8.69 -6.06
C ALA A 124 -1.95 -8.45 -4.56
N TRP A 125 -1.74 -7.20 -4.12
CA TRP A 125 -1.61 -6.85 -2.70
C TRP A 125 -2.89 -7.05 -1.90
N CYS A 126 -4.01 -7.28 -2.59
CA CYS A 126 -5.32 -7.37 -1.99
C CYS A 126 -6.07 -8.65 -2.37
N ASN A 127 -5.41 -9.56 -3.09
CA ASN A 127 -5.99 -10.81 -3.55
C ASN A 127 -5.54 -11.97 -2.66
N GLY A 128 -6.50 -12.72 -2.12
CA GLY A 128 -6.24 -13.85 -1.22
C GLY A 128 -6.59 -13.56 0.24
N ASP A 129 -6.09 -14.39 1.14
CA ASP A 129 -6.19 -14.13 2.58
C ASP A 129 -5.22 -13.01 3.03
N LEU A 130 -5.38 -12.52 4.26
CA LEU A 130 -4.56 -11.42 4.78
C LEU A 130 -3.07 -11.77 4.80
N PHE A 131 -2.74 -13.01 5.11
CA PHE A 131 -1.35 -13.47 5.15
C PHE A 131 -0.72 -13.47 3.75
N GLN A 132 -1.46 -13.90 2.73
CA GLN A 132 -1.05 -13.84 1.32
C GLN A 132 -0.87 -12.39 0.85
N CYS A 133 -1.81 -11.50 1.21
CA CYS A 133 -1.72 -10.07 0.93
C CYS A 133 -0.45 -9.46 1.56
N GLY A 134 -0.22 -9.73 2.86
CA GLY A 134 0.92 -9.24 3.61
C GLY A 134 2.25 -9.76 3.07
N SER A 135 2.33 -11.06 2.77
CA SER A 135 3.53 -11.71 2.22
C SER A 135 3.90 -11.14 0.85
N THR A 136 2.92 -11.00 -0.04
CA THR A 136 3.12 -10.47 -1.40
C THR A 136 3.54 -9.01 -1.35
N LYS A 137 2.84 -8.18 -0.56
CA LYS A 137 3.16 -6.77 -0.37
C LYS A 137 4.57 -6.59 0.17
N LYS A 138 4.94 -7.32 1.22
CA LYS A 138 6.26 -7.24 1.85
C LYS A 138 7.38 -7.61 0.89
N ALA A 139 7.24 -8.71 0.14
CA ALA A 139 8.22 -9.13 -0.85
C ALA A 139 8.45 -8.06 -1.93
N ASN A 140 7.36 -7.44 -2.39
CA ASN A 140 7.41 -6.38 -3.38
C ASN A 140 8.06 -5.10 -2.82
N VAL A 141 7.68 -4.70 -1.61
CA VAL A 141 8.16 -3.48 -0.95
C VAL A 141 9.64 -3.57 -0.59
N LEU A 142 10.16 -4.75 -0.25
CA LEU A 142 11.60 -4.95 0.00
C LEU A 142 12.44 -4.88 -1.28
N ASN A 143 11.83 -5.06 -2.46
CA ASN A 143 12.47 -5.00 -3.76
C ASN A 143 12.39 -3.59 -4.36
N GLU A 144 13.42 -2.78 -4.09
CA GLU A 144 13.56 -1.40 -4.57
C GLU A 144 13.38 -1.29 -6.09
N LYS A 145 14.04 -2.16 -6.85
CA LYS A 145 13.94 -2.16 -8.31
C LYS A 145 12.50 -2.38 -8.75
N TRP A 146 11.81 -3.34 -8.16
CA TRP A 146 10.41 -3.62 -8.48
C TRP A 146 9.51 -2.43 -8.17
N MET A 147 9.64 -1.81 -6.99
CA MET A 147 8.81 -0.66 -6.57
C MET A 147 8.90 0.50 -7.56
N PHE A 148 10.12 0.93 -7.88
CA PHE A 148 10.29 2.06 -8.80
C PHE A 148 10.01 1.70 -10.26
N GLN A 149 10.16 0.43 -10.64
CA GLN A 149 9.71 -0.04 -11.94
C GLN A 149 8.18 0.05 -12.08
N GLN A 150 7.41 -0.26 -11.03
CA GLN A 150 5.95 -0.12 -11.09
C GLN A 150 5.53 1.34 -11.31
N LEU A 151 6.15 2.29 -10.60
CA LEU A 151 5.90 3.73 -10.81
C LEU A 151 6.26 4.15 -12.25
N LYS A 152 7.38 3.63 -12.78
CA LYS A 152 7.83 3.90 -14.15
C LYS A 152 6.94 3.27 -15.23
N ASP A 153 6.33 2.12 -14.98
CA ASP A 153 5.60 1.41 -16.04
C ASP A 153 4.09 1.68 -16.00
N ASN A 154 3.54 1.91 -14.81
CA ASN A 154 2.10 1.93 -14.61
C ASN A 154 1.51 3.30 -14.22
N THR A 155 2.34 4.33 -14.05
CA THR A 155 1.83 5.69 -13.90
C THR A 155 1.33 6.23 -15.25
N SER A 156 0.18 6.87 -15.27
CA SER A 156 -0.39 7.43 -16.51
C SER A 156 0.50 8.51 -17.16
N ASP A 157 0.28 8.78 -18.44
CA ASP A 157 0.92 9.88 -19.15
C ASP A 157 0.51 11.27 -18.62
N GLU A 158 -0.68 11.42 -18.04
CA GLU A 158 -1.15 12.69 -17.49
C GLU A 158 -0.33 13.11 -16.28
N TRP A 159 0.02 12.15 -15.39
CA TRP A 159 0.95 12.38 -14.29
C TRP A 159 2.32 12.83 -14.77
N ARG A 160 2.76 12.34 -15.93
CA ARG A 160 4.07 12.65 -16.53
C ARG A 160 4.08 13.92 -17.37
N ARG A 161 2.92 14.51 -17.64
CA ARG A 161 2.81 15.73 -18.45
C ARG A 161 3.58 16.88 -17.81
N ASP A 162 3.44 17.06 -16.50
CA ASP A 162 4.31 17.92 -15.71
C ASP A 162 5.44 17.08 -15.12
N HIS A 163 6.56 17.04 -15.85
CA HIS A 163 7.74 16.29 -15.44
C HIS A 163 8.30 16.76 -14.09
N LYS A 164 8.20 18.05 -13.77
CA LYS A 164 8.71 18.58 -12.48
C LYS A 164 7.86 18.05 -11.33
N LEU A 165 6.54 18.12 -11.47
CA LEU A 165 5.61 17.56 -10.48
C LEU A 165 5.85 16.05 -10.30
N PHE A 166 5.98 15.30 -11.40
CA PHE A 166 6.22 13.86 -11.35
C PHE A 166 7.55 13.53 -10.65
N TYR A 167 8.64 14.21 -11.01
CA TYR A 167 9.94 13.97 -10.35
C TYR A 167 9.98 14.44 -8.90
N ARG A 168 9.17 15.44 -8.50
CA ARG A 168 8.98 15.81 -7.09
C ARG A 168 8.24 14.73 -6.32
N LEU A 169 7.17 14.14 -6.89
CA LEU A 169 6.51 12.98 -6.29
C LEU A 169 7.47 11.80 -6.12
N LEU A 170 8.24 11.48 -7.16
CA LEU A 170 9.26 10.42 -7.08
C LEU A 170 10.34 10.73 -6.03
N GLY A 171 10.75 11.99 -5.90
CA GLY A 171 11.67 12.44 -4.86
C GLY A 171 11.11 12.23 -3.45
N LEU A 172 9.84 12.58 -3.24
CA LEU A 172 9.11 12.33 -2.00
C LEU A 172 9.02 10.83 -1.68
N ILE A 173 8.60 10.01 -2.64
CA ILE A 173 8.48 8.55 -2.47
C ILE A 173 9.83 7.94 -2.08
N VAL A 174 10.93 8.28 -2.76
CA VAL A 174 12.29 7.78 -2.44
C VAL A 174 12.68 8.10 -1.00
N ARG A 175 12.42 9.33 -0.54
CA ARG A 175 12.81 9.80 0.79
C ARG A 175 12.07 9.07 1.90
N LEU A 176 10.78 8.77 1.69
CA LEU A 176 9.98 7.98 2.63
C LEU A 176 10.27 6.49 2.56
N TYR A 177 10.53 5.99 1.35
CA TYR A 177 10.84 4.59 1.11
C TYR A 177 12.12 4.14 1.82
N SER A 178 13.16 4.99 1.81
CA SER A 178 14.47 4.64 2.38
C SER A 178 14.44 4.26 3.87
N PRO A 179 13.96 5.11 4.80
CA PRO A 179 13.84 4.76 6.22
C PRO A 179 12.84 3.62 6.46
N MET A 180 11.69 3.61 5.78
CA MET A 180 10.71 2.53 5.89
C MET A 180 11.30 1.17 5.50
N ARG A 181 12.01 1.09 4.35
CA ARG A 181 12.67 -0.14 3.90
C ARG A 181 13.75 -0.60 4.89
N ARG A 182 14.54 0.33 5.45
CA ARG A 182 15.53 -0.03 6.47
C ARG A 182 14.87 -0.66 7.69
N ALA A 183 13.77 -0.08 8.18
CA ALA A 183 13.04 -0.62 9.32
C ALA A 183 12.44 -2.00 9.03
N LEU A 184 11.87 -2.20 7.82
CA LEU A 184 11.37 -3.51 7.39
C LEU A 184 12.50 -4.55 7.33
N LEU A 185 13.66 -4.21 6.76
CA LEU A 185 14.82 -5.11 6.70
C LEU A 185 15.36 -5.45 8.10
N ALA A 186 15.43 -4.48 8.99
CA ALA A 186 15.87 -4.69 10.36
C ALA A 186 14.91 -5.64 11.12
N SER A 187 13.60 -5.46 10.95
CA SER A 187 12.60 -6.39 11.49
C SER A 187 12.82 -7.82 10.98
N GLU A 188 13.13 -8.01 9.69
CA GLU A 188 13.38 -9.35 9.14
C GLU A 188 14.65 -9.98 9.69
N GLN A 189 15.69 -9.17 9.84
CA GLN A 189 16.93 -9.63 10.42
C GLN A 189 16.72 -10.11 11.86
N VAL A 190 16.00 -9.35 12.69
CA VAL A 190 15.68 -9.73 14.07
C VAL A 190 14.88 -11.04 14.12
N LYS A 191 13.89 -11.20 13.23
CA LYS A 191 13.10 -12.45 13.15
C LYS A 191 13.97 -13.64 12.75
N GLN A 192 14.85 -13.46 11.77
CA GLN A 192 15.75 -14.52 11.33
C GLN A 192 16.75 -14.92 12.43
N GLU A 193 17.34 -13.94 13.11
CA GLU A 193 18.25 -14.18 14.25
C GLU A 193 17.55 -14.91 15.39
N ALA A 194 16.29 -14.58 15.69
CA ALA A 194 15.50 -15.28 16.69
C ALA A 194 15.23 -16.75 16.32
N ILE A 195 14.93 -17.03 15.04
CA ILE A 195 14.78 -18.40 14.53
C ILE A 195 16.09 -19.18 14.64
N ASP A 196 17.20 -18.58 14.22
CA ASP A 196 18.52 -19.20 14.26
C ASP A 196 18.98 -19.46 15.70
N ALA A 197 18.68 -18.55 16.63
CA ALA A 197 18.92 -18.70 18.06
C ALA A 197 18.13 -19.88 18.64
N LEU A 198 16.84 -19.99 18.30
CA LEU A 198 15.98 -21.10 18.70
C LEU A 198 16.52 -22.45 18.19
N LEU A 199 16.95 -22.51 16.93
CA LEU A 199 17.49 -23.72 16.31
C LEU A 199 18.87 -24.10 16.87
N SER A 200 19.69 -23.12 17.24
CA SER A 200 21.06 -23.34 17.75
C SER A 200 21.14 -23.48 19.29
N GLY A 201 20.04 -23.25 20.01
CA GLY A 201 19.99 -23.26 21.47
C GLY A 201 20.78 -22.11 22.13
N LYS A 202 21.14 -21.07 21.37
CA LYS A 202 21.82 -19.88 21.87
C LYS A 202 20.82 -18.79 22.24
N ALA A 203 21.18 -17.92 23.18
CA ALA A 203 20.40 -16.73 23.46
C ALA A 203 20.47 -15.77 22.27
N ALA A 204 19.32 -15.24 21.86
CA ALA A 204 19.25 -14.18 20.84
C ALA A 204 19.96 -12.91 21.33
N SER A 205 20.60 -12.19 20.40
CA SER A 205 21.17 -10.86 20.69
C SER A 205 20.06 -9.89 21.09
N THR A 206 20.30 -9.04 22.08
CA THR A 206 19.31 -8.09 22.64
C THR A 206 19.41 -6.68 22.05
N ASP A 207 20.28 -6.45 21.05
CA ASP A 207 20.46 -5.15 20.38
C ASP A 207 19.34 -4.85 19.36
N ALA A 208 18.08 -4.94 19.80
CA ALA A 208 16.89 -4.78 18.96
C ALA A 208 16.48 -3.32 18.68
N SER A 209 17.21 -2.32 19.19
CA SER A 209 16.83 -0.91 19.06
C SER A 209 17.18 -0.28 17.71
N ASN A 210 18.02 -0.91 16.88
CA ASN A 210 18.53 -0.29 15.65
C ASN A 210 17.58 -0.36 14.43
N GLY A 211 16.32 -0.75 14.62
CA GLY A 211 15.40 -1.04 13.52
C GLY A 211 13.99 -0.47 13.61
N LEU A 212 13.64 0.24 14.68
CA LEU A 212 12.30 0.79 14.85
C LEU A 212 12.13 2.05 14.00
N LEU A 213 11.11 2.09 13.16
CA LEU A 213 10.75 3.30 12.43
C LEU A 213 10.07 4.29 13.37
N THR A 214 10.70 5.44 13.60
CA THR A 214 10.16 6.52 14.43
C THR A 214 9.52 7.62 13.58
N HIS A 215 8.80 8.55 14.22
CA HIS A 215 8.29 9.73 13.52
C HIS A 215 9.44 10.58 12.99
N GLU A 216 10.50 10.73 13.76
CA GLU A 216 11.69 11.53 13.43
C GLU A 216 12.37 11.00 12.16
N ASP A 217 12.41 9.68 11.97
CA ASP A 217 12.96 9.03 10.77
C ASP A 217 12.24 9.40 9.47
N LEU A 218 10.98 9.86 9.54
CA LEU A 218 10.19 10.29 8.39
C LEU A 218 9.97 11.79 8.34
N ILE A 219 9.71 12.44 9.47
CA ILE A 219 9.39 13.86 9.53
C ILE A 219 10.62 14.72 9.25
N GLU A 220 11.77 14.44 9.86
CA GLU A 220 12.96 15.29 9.64
C GLU A 220 13.40 15.30 8.16
N PRO A 221 13.47 14.15 7.45
CA PRO A 221 13.77 14.15 6.03
C PRO A 221 12.71 14.84 5.15
N LEU A 222 11.44 14.83 5.59
CA LEU A 222 10.35 15.52 4.90
C LEU A 222 10.42 17.03 5.09
N GLU A 223 10.61 17.51 6.32
CA GLU A 223 10.75 18.93 6.64
C GLU A 223 11.97 19.51 5.92
N ALA A 224 13.12 18.85 6.04
CA ALA A 224 14.33 19.23 5.32
C ALA A 224 14.12 19.27 3.80
N TRP A 225 13.26 18.41 3.25
CA TRP A 225 12.91 18.42 1.83
C TRP A 225 11.95 19.55 1.44
N LEU A 226 10.96 19.85 2.28
CA LEU A 226 10.03 20.94 2.06
C LEU A 226 10.72 22.31 2.07
N ASP A 227 11.79 22.45 2.87
CA ASP A 227 12.62 23.64 2.92
C ASP A 227 13.53 23.83 1.69
N LEU A 228 13.72 22.77 0.87
CA LEU A 228 14.50 22.90 -0.35
C LEU A 228 13.75 23.70 -1.42
N PRO A 229 14.47 24.45 -2.27
CA PRO A 229 13.90 25.01 -3.49
C PRO A 229 13.23 23.93 -4.36
N PRO A 230 12.12 24.24 -5.07
CA PRO A 230 11.36 23.23 -5.84
C PRO A 230 12.18 22.43 -6.86
N ASP A 231 13.24 23.01 -7.42
CA ASP A 231 14.19 22.37 -8.35
C ASP A 231 15.09 21.33 -7.67
N GLN A 232 15.28 21.44 -6.35
CA GLN A 232 16.06 20.50 -5.53
C GLN A 232 15.18 19.46 -4.81
N GLN A 233 13.85 19.61 -4.89
CA GLN A 233 12.89 18.65 -4.35
C GLN A 233 12.69 17.42 -5.26
N GLU A 234 13.15 17.49 -6.49
CA GLU A 234 13.02 16.39 -7.45
C GLU A 234 13.92 15.19 -7.07
N MET A 235 13.56 14.00 -7.56
CA MET A 235 14.38 12.78 -7.44
C MET A 235 15.86 13.07 -7.81
N PRO A 236 16.87 12.52 -7.10
CA PRO A 236 18.27 12.78 -7.42
C PRO A 236 18.63 12.38 -8.86
N PRO A 237 19.47 13.15 -9.59
CA PRO A 237 19.80 12.88 -11.00
C PRO A 237 20.40 11.48 -11.26
N ALA A 238 21.10 10.90 -10.28
CA ALA A 238 21.61 9.53 -10.38
C ALA A 238 20.48 8.49 -10.47
N MET A 239 19.44 8.63 -9.63
CA MET A 239 18.26 7.77 -9.70
C MET A 239 17.39 8.08 -10.91
N ARG A 240 17.29 9.36 -11.31
CA ARG A 240 16.54 9.71 -12.52
C ARG A 240 17.04 8.93 -13.71
N ARG A 241 18.36 8.76 -13.90
CA ARG A 241 18.89 8.01 -15.04
C ARG A 241 18.46 6.53 -15.05
N VAL A 242 18.33 5.90 -13.88
CA VAL A 242 17.90 4.51 -13.73
C VAL A 242 16.40 4.37 -14.03
N TYR A 243 15.62 5.34 -13.58
CA TYR A 243 14.16 5.36 -13.72
C TYR A 243 13.69 6.34 -14.78
N SER A 244 14.59 6.76 -15.66
CA SER A 244 14.28 7.66 -16.76
C SER A 244 13.26 6.91 -17.59
N VAL A 245 12.05 7.45 -17.62
CA VAL A 245 11.13 7.16 -18.69
C VAL A 245 11.84 7.69 -19.93
N GLU A 246 12.18 6.83 -20.88
CA GLU A 246 12.53 7.29 -22.21
C GLU A 246 11.27 8.01 -22.72
N LEU A 247 11.22 9.33 -22.53
CA LEU A 247 10.15 10.20 -23.04
C LEU A 247 10.25 10.39 -24.56
N GLU A 248 11.01 9.53 -25.25
CA GLU A 248 10.85 9.31 -26.67
C GLU A 248 9.52 8.56 -26.83
N THR A 249 8.36 9.19 -26.95
CA THR A 249 7.98 9.79 -28.23
C THR A 249 6.59 10.46 -28.17
N ALA A 250 6.31 11.33 -27.19
CA ALA A 250 5.20 12.29 -27.38
C ALA A 250 5.48 13.25 -28.57
N GLY A 251 6.74 13.34 -29.00
CA GLY A 251 7.17 14.02 -30.23
C GLY A 251 7.12 13.18 -31.52
N SER A 252 6.91 11.85 -31.47
CA SER A 252 6.87 11.03 -32.71
C SER A 252 5.53 11.12 -33.44
N ARG A 253 4.42 11.29 -32.71
CA ARG A 253 3.13 11.59 -33.37
C ARG A 253 3.13 12.96 -34.04
N LYS A 254 3.81 13.96 -33.48
CA LYS A 254 3.99 15.25 -34.16
C LYS A 254 4.84 15.10 -35.41
N ARG A 255 5.96 14.37 -35.35
CA ARG A 255 6.80 14.10 -36.54
C ARG A 255 6.03 13.37 -37.64
N ALA A 256 5.35 12.27 -37.31
CA ALA A 256 4.50 11.54 -38.26
C ALA A 256 3.40 12.42 -38.86
N PHE A 257 2.78 13.32 -38.09
CA PHE A 257 1.77 14.25 -38.59
C PHE A 257 2.37 15.35 -39.49
N THR A 258 3.53 15.94 -39.13
CA THR A 258 4.21 16.91 -40.00
C THR A 258 4.79 16.29 -41.27
N ASP A 259 5.26 15.03 -41.21
CA ASP A 259 5.79 14.31 -42.37
C ASP A 259 4.64 13.90 -43.30
N MET A 260 3.49 13.50 -42.74
CA MET A 260 2.26 13.23 -43.51
C MET A 260 1.68 14.51 -44.15
N LEU A 261 1.73 15.65 -43.46
CA LEU A 261 1.33 16.96 -44.01
C LEU A 261 2.31 17.49 -45.08
N ARG A 262 3.60 17.11 -45.00
CA ARG A 262 4.59 17.46 -46.01
C ARG A 262 4.43 16.60 -47.27
N ALA A 263 4.19 15.30 -47.11
CA ALA A 263 3.87 14.39 -48.21
C ALA A 263 2.58 14.78 -48.96
N ALA A 264 1.53 15.22 -48.24
CA ALA A 264 0.28 15.66 -48.86
C ALA A 264 0.35 17.03 -49.59
N LYS A 265 1.50 17.71 -49.55
CA LYS A 265 1.72 18.99 -50.24
C LYS A 265 2.58 18.83 -51.51
N ASP A 266 3.18 17.66 -51.69
CA ASP A 266 4.04 17.32 -52.82
C ASP A 266 3.33 16.43 -53.87
N ASP A 267 2.04 16.11 -53.66
CA ASP A 267 1.09 15.54 -54.64
C ASP A 267 0.12 16.62 -55.15
#